data_AF-A0A0D2NLU7-F1
#
_entry.id   AF-A0A0D2NLU7-F1
#
_cell.length_a   1.000
_cell.length_b   1.000
_cell.length_c   1.000
_cell.angle_alpha   90.00
_cell.angle_beta   90.00
_cell.angle_gamma   90.00
#
_symmetry.space_group_name_H-M   'P 1'
#
loop_
_entity.id
_entity.type
_entity.pdbx_description
1 polymer ?
#
loop_
_entity_poly.entity_id
_entity_poly.type
_entity_poly.pdbx_seq_one_letter_code
_entity_poly.pdbx_strand_id
1 'polypeptide(L)'
;MGSLGFFEEPFGPLKYPKARRDESVVDDYHGFKVADPYRWLEDCDAEEVKEFVKKQVALTESVLEKCETRGKLHNKITNLFDHPRYTVPFKRGNKYFYFHNTGLQAQNVLYMQVGLEGKPEVLLDPNTLSEDGTVSFKALSISEDAKYLAYGLSSSGSDWVTIKVMRIEDKTVEPDSLSWVKFSDISWTHDSKGFFYSRYPAPKDGENFYSGIQTNVNVNHELYYHFLGTNQSEDILCWRDPENPKHMFSGKVTDDGKYLVLYIDEGCGPVNKLYLCDMSTLPGGLQGFRERNGPLPFVKLIDKFDAQYINVANDDSWFTFMTNKDAPKYKLVRVDLKEPGKWIDVIPENEKDVLESACVVNGNQIITSYLSDVKYVIQVRDLETGSMLHNLPIDIGTVYGISARREDSIVFIGFTSFLTPGIIYQCNLGTKFPEMKIFREISVLGFDRSEFKVNQVFVPSNDGTKIPMFIVGRKDLNLDGSHPCLLYGYGGFNVSLTPSFSVSRIVLARHLGAFFCIANIHGGGEYGEEWHKAGALSKKQTCFDDFISAAEYLISSGYTMPEKLCIEGGSNGGLLVGACINQRPELFGCALAHVGVMDMLRFHKFTIGHAWTCDFGCSDKEEDFNWLIK
;
A
#
# COMPACT_ATOMS: atom_id res chain seq x y z
N MET A 1 8.23 22.48 36.60
CA MET A 1 9.24 23.46 36.14
C MET A 1 10.52 22.71 35.92
N GLY A 2 10.99 22.67 34.68
CA GLY A 2 12.13 21.86 34.26
C GLY A 2 12.09 21.58 32.76
N SER A 3 11.87 22.60 31.93
CA SER A 3 12.16 22.52 30.50
C SER A 3 13.48 23.26 30.27
N LEU A 4 14.57 22.51 30.20
CA LEU A 4 15.85 23.03 29.76
C LEU A 4 16.34 22.10 28.67
N GLY A 5 16.32 22.64 27.45
CA GLY A 5 16.79 21.99 26.23
C GLY A 5 16.29 22.75 25.01
N PHE A 6 17.18 23.54 24.41
CA PHE A 6 17.06 24.28 23.14
C PHE A 6 16.34 25.63 23.13
N PHE A 7 17.15 26.70 23.03
CA PHE A 7 17.03 27.85 22.10
C PHE A 7 17.97 28.99 22.56
N GLU A 8 19.29 28.81 22.41
CA GLU A 8 20.18 29.94 22.12
C GLU A 8 20.90 29.63 20.80
N GLU A 9 20.75 30.56 19.85
CA GLU A 9 21.18 30.62 18.44
C GLU A 9 21.24 29.33 17.59
N PRO A 10 20.70 29.34 16.34
CA PRO A 10 20.29 30.51 15.54
C PRO A 10 18.78 30.84 15.56
N PHE A 11 17.96 30.11 16.31
CA PHE A 11 16.50 30.15 16.09
C PHE A 11 15.76 31.27 16.84
N GLY A 12 16.28 31.77 17.98
CA GLY A 12 15.56 32.72 18.83
C GLY A 12 14.23 32.16 19.38
N PRO A 13 13.48 32.89 20.22
CA PRO A 13 12.19 32.42 20.72
C PRO A 13 11.16 32.37 19.57
N LEU A 14 10.58 31.19 19.34
CA LEU A 14 9.52 31.00 18.34
C LEU A 14 8.22 31.70 18.77
N LYS A 15 7.54 32.35 17.81
CA LYS A 15 6.22 32.94 18.00
C LYS A 15 5.16 32.06 17.38
N TYR A 16 4.55 31.21 18.20
CA TYR A 16 3.48 30.31 17.74
C TYR A 16 2.22 31.09 17.34
N PRO A 17 1.55 30.70 16.25
CA PRO A 17 0.28 31.29 15.88
C PRO A 17 -0.78 30.96 16.94
N LYS A 18 -1.62 31.94 17.25
CA LYS A 18 -2.74 31.74 18.18
C LYS A 18 -3.78 30.83 17.52
N ALA A 19 -4.14 29.75 18.19
CA ALA A 19 -5.30 28.93 17.87
C ALA A 19 -6.41 29.25 18.87
N ARG A 20 -7.62 29.59 18.40
CA ARG A 20 -8.77 29.79 19.28
C ARG A 20 -9.09 28.47 19.99
N ARG A 21 -9.41 28.56 21.27
CA ARG A 21 -9.90 27.44 22.07
C ARG A 21 -11.39 27.63 22.30
N ASP A 22 -12.16 26.59 22.01
CA ASP A 22 -13.58 26.53 22.30
C ASP A 22 -13.84 25.60 23.49
N GLU A 23 -13.74 26.15 24.69
CA GLU A 23 -13.89 25.38 25.93
C GLU A 23 -15.33 24.84 26.14
N SER A 24 -16.28 25.19 25.27
CA SER A 24 -17.65 24.68 25.33
C SER A 24 -17.81 23.29 24.73
N VAL A 25 -16.83 22.84 23.91
CA VAL A 25 -16.88 21.55 23.24
C VAL A 25 -16.36 20.45 24.16
N VAL A 26 -17.29 19.67 24.71
CA VAL A 26 -17.00 18.51 25.57
C VAL A 26 -17.90 17.36 25.14
N ASP A 27 -17.29 16.24 24.77
CA ASP A 27 -17.97 14.98 24.47
C ASP A 27 -18.04 14.09 25.72
N ASP A 28 -19.08 13.26 25.81
CA ASP A 28 -19.23 12.23 26.84
C ASP A 28 -19.07 10.86 26.20
N TYR A 29 -18.00 10.16 26.58
CA TYR A 29 -17.73 8.80 26.17
C TYR A 29 -17.96 7.87 27.37
N HIS A 30 -19.13 7.22 27.40
CA HIS A 30 -19.47 6.21 28.40
C HIS A 30 -19.36 6.73 29.85
N GLY A 31 -19.71 8.00 30.09
CA GLY A 31 -19.60 8.70 31.38
C GLY A 31 -18.28 9.46 31.57
N PHE A 32 -17.30 9.31 30.68
CA PHE A 32 -16.02 10.02 30.70
C PHE A 32 -16.07 11.28 29.84
N LYS A 33 -15.85 12.45 30.44
CA LYS A 33 -15.88 13.75 29.74
C LYS A 33 -14.53 14.05 29.08
N VAL A 34 -14.54 14.29 27.77
CA VAL A 34 -13.34 14.67 26.98
C VAL A 34 -13.58 16.03 26.33
N ALA A 35 -12.74 17.01 26.64
CA ALA A 35 -12.79 18.32 26.01
C ALA A 35 -12.06 18.30 24.67
N ASP A 36 -12.66 18.91 23.64
CA ASP A 36 -12.05 19.08 22.32
C ASP A 36 -12.10 20.55 21.87
N PRO A 37 -11.24 21.41 22.45
CA PRO A 37 -11.29 22.85 22.23
C PRO A 37 -10.90 23.27 20.81
N TYR A 38 -10.44 22.35 19.97
CA TYR A 38 -9.99 22.62 18.61
C TYR A 38 -10.84 21.92 17.55
N ARG A 39 -12.04 21.43 17.92
CA ARG A 39 -13.05 20.84 17.01
C ARG A 39 -13.30 21.64 15.74
N TRP A 40 -13.17 22.97 15.81
CA TRP A 40 -13.32 23.87 14.65
C TRP A 40 -12.30 23.63 13.53
N LEU A 41 -11.17 22.95 13.80
CA LEU A 41 -10.18 22.55 12.79
C LEU A 41 -10.67 21.42 11.87
N GLU A 42 -11.76 20.72 12.21
CA GLU A 42 -12.35 19.66 11.38
C GLU A 42 -13.06 20.21 10.12
N ASP A 43 -13.43 21.49 10.12
CA ASP A 43 -14.02 22.17 8.96
C ASP A 43 -12.93 22.82 8.10
N CYS A 44 -12.37 22.03 7.18
CA CYS A 44 -11.32 22.48 6.26
C CYS A 44 -11.75 23.65 5.34
N ASP A 45 -13.05 23.89 5.17
CA ASP A 45 -13.56 24.97 4.32
C ASP A 45 -13.69 26.30 5.08
N ALA A 46 -13.72 26.28 6.41
CA ALA A 46 -13.80 27.47 7.23
C ALA A 46 -12.60 28.40 7.01
N GLU A 47 -12.87 29.70 6.88
CA GLU A 47 -11.82 30.71 6.69
C GLU A 47 -10.86 30.77 7.87
N GLU A 48 -11.34 30.52 9.10
CA GLU A 48 -10.50 30.45 10.31
C GLU A 48 -9.43 29.34 10.18
N VAL A 49 -9.79 28.18 9.62
CA VAL A 49 -8.86 27.06 9.39
C VAL A 49 -7.85 27.39 8.30
N LYS A 50 -8.32 27.97 7.18
CA LYS A 50 -7.44 28.42 6.08
C LYS A 50 -6.42 29.46 6.57
N GLU A 51 -6.85 30.40 7.42
CA GLU A 51 -5.96 31.39 8.02
C GLU A 51 -4.97 30.75 8.99
N PHE A 52 -5.42 29.80 9.83
CA PHE A 52 -4.55 29.08 10.76
C PHE A 52 -3.46 28.29 10.02
N VAL A 53 -3.82 27.56 8.96
CA VAL A 53 -2.87 26.82 8.13
C VAL A 53 -1.83 27.76 7.49
N LYS A 54 -2.27 28.89 6.91
CA LYS A 54 -1.35 29.90 6.36
C LYS A 54 -0.33 30.39 7.41
N LYS A 55 -0.78 30.62 8.65
CA LYS A 55 0.11 31.04 9.74
C LYS A 55 1.09 29.93 10.17
N GLN A 56 0.66 28.67 10.17
CA GLN A 56 1.54 27.53 10.45
C GLN A 56 2.60 27.32 9.37
N VAL A 57 2.22 27.48 8.10
CA VAL A 57 3.16 27.46 6.97
C VAL A 57 4.20 28.56 7.12
N ALA A 58 3.78 29.79 7.43
CA ALA A 58 4.70 30.92 7.63
C ALA A 58 5.67 30.68 8.80
N LEU A 59 5.20 30.12 9.93
CA LEU A 59 6.07 29.74 11.04
C LEU A 59 7.09 28.67 10.62
N THR A 60 6.62 27.63 9.92
CA THR A 60 7.46 26.52 9.46
C THR A 60 8.55 27.01 8.52
N GLU A 61 8.21 27.81 7.51
CA GLU A 61 9.20 28.39 6.60
C GLU A 61 10.21 29.28 7.34
N SER A 62 9.78 30.06 8.34
CA SER A 62 10.72 30.89 9.14
C SER A 62 11.79 30.07 9.90
N VAL A 63 11.49 28.80 10.20
CA VAL A 63 12.45 27.86 10.82
C VAL A 63 13.32 27.21 9.75
N LEU A 64 12.71 26.72 8.67
CA LEU A 64 13.41 26.01 7.60
C LEU A 64 14.33 26.92 6.77
N GLU A 65 14.01 28.21 6.63
CA GLU A 65 14.87 29.21 5.97
C GLU A 65 16.20 29.41 6.70
N LYS A 66 16.25 29.20 8.02
CA LYS A 66 17.48 29.27 8.82
C LYS A 66 18.36 28.02 8.68
N CYS A 67 17.85 26.96 8.07
CA CYS A 67 18.61 25.73 7.88
C CYS A 67 19.54 25.85 6.68
N GLU A 68 20.78 26.29 6.89
CA GLU A 68 21.80 26.50 5.84
C GLU A 68 22.08 25.24 4.98
N THR A 69 21.78 24.05 5.51
CA THR A 69 21.96 22.77 4.83
C THR A 69 20.80 22.41 3.89
N ARG A 70 19.63 23.05 4.00
CA ARG A 70 18.41 22.72 3.21
C ARG A 70 18.68 22.72 1.72
N GLY A 71 19.26 23.80 1.19
CA GLY A 71 19.59 23.92 -0.25
C GLY A 71 20.66 22.92 -0.71
N LYS A 72 21.67 22.65 0.14
CA LYS A 72 22.73 21.67 -0.17
C LYS A 72 22.16 20.25 -0.26
N LEU A 73 21.30 19.88 0.70
CA LEU A 73 20.64 18.57 0.73
C LEU A 73 19.65 18.43 -0.43
N HIS A 74 18.86 19.47 -0.72
CA HIS A 74 17.98 19.48 -1.89
C HIS A 74 18.76 19.16 -3.17
N ASN A 75 19.86 19.86 -3.44
CA ASN A 75 20.67 19.61 -4.63
C ASN A 75 21.26 18.18 -4.66
N LYS A 76 21.70 17.63 -3.53
CA LYS A 76 22.20 16.24 -3.47
C LYS A 76 21.10 15.22 -3.72
N ILE A 77 19.92 15.44 -3.16
CA ILE A 77 18.74 14.60 -3.37
C ILE A 77 18.33 14.66 -4.84
N THR A 78 18.18 15.85 -5.41
CA THR A 78 17.82 16.04 -6.83
C THR A 78 18.80 15.33 -7.75
N ASN A 79 20.11 15.52 -7.56
CA ASN A 79 21.13 14.87 -8.39
C ASN A 79 21.11 13.35 -8.29
N LEU A 80 20.84 12.77 -7.10
CA LEU A 80 20.72 11.32 -6.96
C LEU A 80 19.38 10.79 -7.47
N PHE A 81 18.30 11.58 -7.43
CA PHE A 81 17.01 11.22 -8.02
C PHE A 81 17.03 11.25 -9.55
N ASP A 82 17.94 12.01 -10.14
CA ASP A 82 18.10 12.11 -11.59
C ASP A 82 18.78 10.87 -12.20
N HIS A 83 18.05 9.75 -12.19
CA HIS A 83 18.43 8.49 -12.82
C HIS A 83 17.19 7.79 -13.40
N PRO A 84 17.33 7.04 -14.50
CA PRO A 84 16.21 6.36 -15.13
C PRO A 84 15.66 5.25 -14.23
N ARG A 85 14.34 5.15 -14.11
CA ARG A 85 13.64 4.13 -13.34
C ARG A 85 12.63 3.40 -14.20
N TYR A 86 12.55 2.08 -14.04
CA TYR A 86 11.66 1.19 -14.79
C TYR A 86 10.82 0.34 -13.84
N THR A 87 9.56 0.15 -14.19
CA THR A 87 8.71 -0.87 -13.53
C THR A 87 8.84 -2.21 -14.24
N VAL A 88 8.39 -3.28 -13.57
CA VAL A 88 8.36 -4.62 -14.13
C VAL A 88 7.44 -4.62 -15.38
N PRO A 89 7.92 -5.04 -16.55
CA PRO A 89 7.08 -5.07 -17.74
C PRO A 89 6.00 -6.14 -17.59
N PHE A 90 4.81 -5.87 -18.11
CA PHE A 90 3.71 -6.83 -18.17
C PHE A 90 3.17 -6.96 -19.58
N LYS A 91 2.59 -8.12 -19.87
CA LYS A 91 2.18 -8.51 -21.22
C LYS A 91 0.67 -8.56 -21.36
N ARG A 92 0.17 -8.05 -22.50
CA ARG A 92 -1.17 -8.33 -23.03
C ARG A 92 -1.09 -8.49 -24.55
N GLY A 93 -1.76 -9.51 -25.08
CA GLY A 93 -1.58 -9.92 -26.47
C GLY A 93 -0.09 -10.13 -26.82
N ASN A 94 0.38 -9.45 -27.86
CA ASN A 94 1.78 -9.46 -28.30
C ASN A 94 2.59 -8.23 -27.85
N LYS A 95 2.04 -7.42 -26.94
CA LYS A 95 2.62 -6.15 -26.47
C LYS A 95 3.10 -6.25 -25.03
N TYR A 96 4.18 -5.55 -24.73
CA TYR A 96 4.66 -5.32 -23.38
C TYR A 96 4.44 -3.87 -23.00
N PHE A 97 4.04 -3.66 -21.76
CA PHE A 97 3.77 -2.36 -21.16
C PHE A 97 4.64 -2.20 -19.93
N TYR A 98 5.16 -0.99 -19.71
CA TYR A 98 5.92 -0.66 -18.52
C TYR A 98 5.93 0.84 -18.30
N PHE A 99 6.04 1.26 -17.05
CA PHE A 99 6.35 2.64 -16.70
C PHE A 99 7.84 2.90 -16.73
N HIS A 100 8.22 4.07 -17.22
CA HIS A 100 9.57 4.60 -17.19
C HIS A 100 9.57 6.08 -16.79
N ASN A 101 10.55 6.45 -15.98
CA ASN A 101 10.83 7.83 -15.59
C ASN A 101 12.29 8.11 -15.91
N THR A 102 12.56 9.19 -16.64
CA THR A 102 13.93 9.53 -17.05
C THR A 102 14.80 10.02 -15.89
N GLY A 103 14.20 10.44 -14.77
CA GLY A 103 14.92 10.90 -13.58
C GLY A 103 14.08 11.84 -12.73
N LEU A 104 13.70 12.98 -13.29
CA LEU A 104 13.03 14.08 -12.57
C LEU A 104 11.62 14.39 -13.09
N GLN A 105 11.03 13.50 -13.90
CA GLN A 105 9.64 13.67 -14.31
C GLN A 105 8.73 13.56 -13.09
N ALA A 106 7.75 14.47 -12.99
CA ALA A 106 6.80 14.50 -11.88
C ALA A 106 6.03 13.17 -11.77
N GLN A 107 5.65 12.60 -12.92
CA GLN A 107 4.95 11.33 -13.02
C GLN A 107 5.69 10.36 -13.96
N ASN A 108 5.56 9.06 -13.68
CA ASN A 108 6.09 8.03 -14.57
C ASN A 108 5.26 7.97 -15.87
N VAL A 109 5.94 7.78 -17.00
CA VAL A 109 5.31 7.70 -18.32
C VAL A 109 5.06 6.24 -18.68
N LEU A 110 3.88 5.94 -19.22
CA LEU A 110 3.54 4.59 -19.67
C LEU A 110 4.06 4.36 -21.10
N TYR A 111 4.90 3.34 -21.26
CA TYR A 111 5.42 2.88 -22.54
C TYR A 111 4.77 1.57 -22.97
N MET A 112 4.75 1.37 -24.28
CA MET A 112 4.34 0.15 -24.96
C MET A 112 5.41 -0.26 -25.96
N GLN A 113 5.65 -1.55 -26.13
CA GLN A 113 6.48 -2.10 -27.19
C GLN A 113 5.91 -3.43 -27.70
N VAL A 114 6.05 -3.68 -29.00
CA VAL A 114 5.65 -4.95 -29.63
C VAL A 114 6.79 -5.95 -29.48
N GLY A 115 6.58 -7.02 -28.70
CA GLY A 115 7.67 -7.92 -28.32
C GLY A 115 8.70 -7.28 -27.36
N LEU A 116 9.70 -8.07 -26.94
CA LEU A 116 10.72 -7.60 -25.99
C LEU A 116 11.81 -6.73 -26.62
N GLU A 117 12.14 -7.01 -27.89
CA GLU A 117 13.16 -6.27 -28.67
C GLU A 117 12.53 -5.17 -29.55
N GLY A 118 11.23 -4.95 -29.43
CA GLY A 118 10.52 -3.92 -30.18
C GLY A 118 10.95 -2.51 -29.77
N LYS A 119 10.82 -1.55 -30.68
CA LYS A 119 11.02 -0.14 -30.36
C LYS A 119 9.95 0.31 -29.35
N PRO A 120 10.34 0.89 -28.19
CA PRO A 120 9.38 1.41 -27.24
C PRO A 120 8.76 2.73 -27.70
N GLU A 121 7.48 2.88 -27.43
CA GLU A 121 6.68 4.06 -27.75
C GLU A 121 5.93 4.53 -26.51
N VAL A 122 5.81 5.86 -26.34
CA VAL A 122 4.98 6.43 -25.28
C VAL A 122 3.52 6.14 -25.60
N LEU A 123 2.83 5.45 -24.70
CA LEU A 123 1.39 5.21 -24.78
C LEU A 123 0.62 6.35 -24.13
N LEU A 124 0.99 6.73 -22.90
CA LEU A 124 0.35 7.83 -22.18
C LEU A 124 1.34 8.51 -21.22
N ASP A 125 1.37 9.84 -21.28
CA ASP A 125 2.22 10.69 -20.42
C ASP A 125 1.33 11.56 -19.50
N PRO A 126 1.25 11.28 -18.19
CA PRO A 126 0.49 12.10 -17.25
C PRO A 126 1.03 13.52 -17.11
N ASN A 127 2.30 13.75 -17.39
CA ASN A 127 2.92 15.07 -17.25
C ASN A 127 2.34 16.08 -18.25
N THR A 128 1.63 15.62 -19.29
CA THR A 128 0.92 16.50 -20.24
C THR A 128 -0.52 16.80 -19.81
N LEU A 129 -1.01 16.22 -18.71
CA LEU A 129 -2.41 16.37 -18.26
C LEU A 129 -2.62 17.52 -17.27
N SER A 130 -1.54 18.05 -16.69
CA SER A 130 -1.56 19.19 -15.76
C SER A 130 -0.25 19.95 -15.81
N GLU A 131 -0.30 21.29 -15.81
CA GLU A 131 0.91 22.14 -15.84
C GLU A 131 1.83 21.94 -14.63
N ASP A 132 1.26 21.61 -13.46
CA ASP A 132 1.99 21.38 -12.21
C ASP A 132 2.34 19.90 -11.94
N GLY A 133 1.98 18.99 -12.87
CA GLY A 133 2.23 17.55 -12.73
C GLY A 133 1.46 16.86 -11.61
N THR A 134 0.41 17.48 -11.06
CA THR A 134 -0.37 16.92 -9.93
C THR A 134 -1.38 15.85 -10.33
N VAL A 135 -1.67 15.70 -11.62
CA VAL A 135 -2.52 14.60 -12.12
C VAL A 135 -1.70 13.32 -12.20
N SER A 136 -2.14 12.29 -11.48
CA SER A 136 -1.44 11.00 -11.38
C SER A 136 -2.35 9.82 -11.75
N PHE A 137 -1.73 8.71 -12.15
CA PHE A 137 -2.44 7.44 -12.30
C PHE A 137 -2.73 6.82 -10.93
N LYS A 138 -3.97 6.38 -10.73
CA LYS A 138 -4.38 5.59 -9.56
C LYS A 138 -4.80 4.16 -9.91
N ALA A 139 -5.27 3.95 -11.14
CA ALA A 139 -5.64 2.64 -11.65
C ALA A 139 -5.23 2.54 -13.12
N LEU A 140 -4.87 1.33 -13.56
CA LEU A 140 -4.56 1.05 -14.95
C LEU A 140 -4.87 -0.41 -15.26
N SER A 141 -5.55 -0.66 -16.38
CA SER A 141 -5.83 -2.01 -16.85
C SER A 141 -5.93 -2.04 -18.37
N ILE A 142 -5.27 -3.02 -18.99
CA ILE A 142 -5.25 -3.22 -20.44
C ILE A 142 -6.20 -4.37 -20.78
N SER A 143 -7.02 -4.22 -21.83
CA SER A 143 -7.89 -5.29 -22.31
C SER A 143 -7.08 -6.54 -22.72
N GLU A 144 -7.67 -7.72 -22.65
CA GLU A 144 -6.96 -8.97 -22.96
C GLU A 144 -6.39 -9.02 -24.39
N ASP A 145 -7.09 -8.40 -25.34
CA ASP A 145 -6.65 -8.26 -26.73
C ASP A 145 -5.68 -7.10 -26.98
N ALA A 146 -5.31 -6.36 -25.94
CA ALA A 146 -4.43 -5.19 -25.96
C ALA A 146 -4.84 -4.09 -26.95
N LYS A 147 -6.16 -3.92 -27.14
CA LYS A 147 -6.75 -2.83 -27.93
C LYS A 147 -7.14 -1.62 -27.11
N TYR A 148 -7.53 -1.80 -25.85
CA TYR A 148 -8.01 -0.72 -24.98
C TYR A 148 -7.18 -0.62 -23.70
N LEU A 149 -6.97 0.61 -23.26
CA LEU A 149 -6.41 1.00 -21.98
C LEU A 149 -7.50 1.72 -21.19
N ALA A 150 -7.88 1.18 -20.04
CA ALA A 150 -8.65 1.91 -19.04
C ALA A 150 -7.70 2.43 -17.96
N TYR A 151 -7.78 3.72 -17.65
CA TYR A 151 -6.87 4.38 -16.71
C TYR A 151 -7.63 5.35 -15.81
N GLY A 152 -7.34 5.26 -14.51
CA GLY A 152 -7.89 6.12 -13.48
C GLY A 152 -6.97 7.30 -13.20
N LEU A 153 -7.52 8.51 -13.31
CA LEU A 153 -6.83 9.77 -12.98
C LEU A 153 -7.29 10.28 -11.62
N SER A 154 -6.35 10.74 -10.80
CA SER A 154 -6.59 11.53 -9.60
C SER A 154 -5.92 12.89 -9.72
N SER A 155 -6.62 13.93 -9.30
CA SER A 155 -6.13 15.30 -9.23
C SER A 155 -5.76 15.68 -7.80
N SER A 156 -4.65 16.40 -7.63
CA SER A 156 -4.22 17.00 -6.36
C SER A 156 -4.12 16.00 -5.19
N GLY A 157 -3.83 14.73 -5.47
CA GLY A 157 -3.66 13.69 -4.45
C GLY A 157 -4.95 13.16 -3.84
N SER A 158 -6.12 13.54 -4.35
CA SER A 158 -7.43 13.02 -3.91
C SER A 158 -7.53 11.50 -4.11
N ASP A 159 -8.21 10.79 -3.22
CA ASP A 159 -8.54 9.38 -3.44
C ASP A 159 -9.64 9.17 -4.49
N TRP A 160 -10.34 10.24 -4.87
CA TRP A 160 -11.32 10.17 -5.95
C TRP A 160 -10.64 10.02 -7.30
N VAL A 161 -11.16 9.08 -8.08
CA VAL A 161 -10.63 8.69 -9.37
C VAL A 161 -11.70 8.91 -10.43
N THR A 162 -11.27 9.41 -11.60
CA THR A 162 -12.06 9.37 -12.84
C THR A 162 -11.41 8.36 -13.78
N ILE A 163 -12.15 7.30 -14.13
CA ILE A 163 -11.68 6.33 -15.13
C ILE A 163 -11.98 6.88 -16.52
N LYS A 164 -10.99 6.79 -17.41
CA LYS A 164 -11.10 7.07 -18.84
C LYS A 164 -10.64 5.85 -19.64
N VAL A 165 -11.08 5.77 -20.89
CA VAL A 165 -10.68 4.70 -21.83
C VAL A 165 -9.94 5.29 -23.03
N MET A 166 -8.92 4.58 -23.50
CA MET A 166 -8.15 4.94 -24.69
C MET A 166 -7.98 3.71 -25.60
N ARG A 167 -8.16 3.90 -26.90
CA ARG A 167 -7.76 2.94 -27.93
C ARG A 167 -6.25 2.99 -28.13
N ILE A 168 -5.59 1.85 -28.00
CA ILE A 168 -4.12 1.75 -28.00
C ILE A 168 -3.51 1.93 -29.39
N GLU A 169 -4.22 1.50 -30.45
CA GLU A 169 -3.70 1.54 -31.83
C GLU A 169 -3.36 2.95 -32.31
N ASP A 170 -4.24 3.91 -32.04
CA ASP A 170 -4.11 5.30 -32.49
C ASP A 170 -4.10 6.33 -31.36
N LYS A 171 -4.11 5.86 -30.09
CA LYS A 171 -4.09 6.68 -28.87
C LYS A 171 -5.29 7.62 -28.74
N THR A 172 -6.41 7.28 -29.39
CA THR A 172 -7.66 8.03 -29.28
C THR A 172 -8.29 7.78 -27.91
N VAL A 173 -8.63 8.85 -27.19
CA VAL A 173 -9.42 8.76 -25.95
C VAL A 173 -10.88 8.60 -26.33
N GLU A 174 -11.51 7.54 -25.81
CA GLU A 174 -12.93 7.26 -25.99
C GLU A 174 -13.77 8.21 -25.13
N PRO A 175 -15.05 8.46 -25.49
CA PRO A 175 -15.92 9.37 -24.73
C PRO A 175 -16.27 8.86 -23.32
N ASP A 176 -15.99 7.60 -23.03
CA ASP A 176 -16.25 6.93 -21.76
C ASP A 176 -15.51 7.62 -20.60
N SER A 177 -16.28 8.06 -19.60
CA SER A 177 -15.79 8.72 -18.39
C SER A 177 -16.61 8.27 -17.19
N LEU A 178 -15.95 7.63 -16.21
CA LEU A 178 -16.59 7.08 -15.02
C LEU A 178 -16.14 7.85 -13.78
N SER A 179 -17.09 8.50 -13.13
CA SER A 179 -16.87 9.27 -11.90
C SER A 179 -17.22 8.48 -10.64
N TRP A 180 -16.88 9.05 -9.48
CA TRP A 180 -17.20 8.51 -8.15
C TRP A 180 -16.48 7.20 -7.81
N VAL A 181 -15.37 6.94 -8.50
CA VAL A 181 -14.53 5.76 -8.27
C VAL A 181 -13.56 6.05 -7.14
N LYS A 182 -13.48 5.14 -6.17
CA LYS A 182 -12.51 5.18 -5.07
C LYS A 182 -12.36 3.76 -4.54
N PHE A 183 -11.13 3.31 -4.29
CA PHE A 183 -10.82 1.93 -3.86
C PHE A 183 -11.40 0.85 -4.80
N SER A 184 -11.12 0.99 -6.10
CA SER A 184 -11.60 0.07 -7.13
C SER A 184 -10.46 -0.38 -8.04
N ASP A 185 -10.49 -1.66 -8.40
CA ASP A 185 -9.75 -2.20 -9.54
C ASP A 185 -10.53 -2.00 -10.85
N ILE A 186 -9.88 -2.30 -11.97
CA ILE A 186 -10.50 -2.35 -13.30
C ILE A 186 -10.27 -3.75 -13.88
N SER A 187 -11.33 -4.56 -13.95
CA SER A 187 -11.25 -5.95 -14.41
C SER A 187 -11.98 -6.13 -15.74
N TRP A 188 -11.22 -6.20 -16.83
CA TRP A 188 -11.76 -6.45 -18.18
C TRP A 188 -12.39 -7.83 -18.33
N THR A 189 -13.46 -7.91 -19.13
CA THR A 189 -13.92 -9.19 -19.68
C THR A 189 -13.02 -9.58 -20.87
N HIS A 190 -12.90 -10.90 -21.10
CA HIS A 190 -12.03 -11.40 -22.18
C HIS A 190 -12.56 -11.06 -23.57
N ASP A 191 -13.85 -10.76 -23.72
CA ASP A 191 -14.42 -10.27 -24.97
C ASP A 191 -14.13 -8.78 -25.25
N SER A 192 -13.45 -8.10 -24.32
CA SER A 192 -13.02 -6.70 -24.42
C SER A 192 -14.16 -5.71 -24.71
N LYS A 193 -15.42 -6.08 -24.38
CA LYS A 193 -16.58 -5.18 -24.54
C LYS A 193 -16.73 -4.19 -23.39
N GLY A 194 -16.04 -4.42 -22.27
CA GLY A 194 -16.21 -3.65 -21.06
C GLY A 194 -15.41 -4.21 -19.88
N PHE A 195 -15.62 -3.61 -18.71
CA PHE A 195 -14.90 -3.98 -17.50
C PHE A 195 -15.76 -3.77 -16.26
N PHE A 196 -15.44 -4.54 -15.22
CA PHE A 196 -15.97 -4.35 -13.87
C PHE A 196 -15.18 -3.28 -13.14
N TYR A 197 -15.89 -2.45 -12.38
CA TYR A 197 -15.33 -1.44 -11.50
C TYR A 197 -16.32 -1.16 -10.36
N SER A 198 -15.84 -0.62 -9.27
CA SER A 198 -16.64 -0.22 -8.13
C SER A 198 -16.64 1.30 -7.95
N ARG A 199 -17.73 1.82 -7.41
CA ARG A 199 -17.90 3.25 -7.15
C ARG A 199 -18.76 3.50 -5.93
N TYR A 200 -18.71 4.73 -5.44
CA TYR A 200 -19.67 5.24 -4.46
C TYR A 200 -20.87 5.90 -5.17
N PRO A 201 -22.02 6.02 -4.48
CA PRO A 201 -23.17 6.73 -5.03
C PRO A 201 -22.80 8.17 -5.36
N ALA A 202 -23.39 8.69 -6.44
CA ALA A 202 -23.25 10.10 -6.77
C ALA A 202 -23.80 10.97 -5.61
N PRO A 203 -23.16 12.09 -5.31
CA PRO A 203 -23.62 13.02 -4.29
C PRO A 203 -24.97 13.64 -4.67
N LYS A 204 -25.71 14.11 -3.66
CA LYS A 204 -26.98 14.81 -3.88
C LYS A 204 -26.71 16.23 -4.37
N ASP A 205 -27.59 16.77 -5.23
CA ASP A 205 -27.46 18.11 -5.79
C ASP A 205 -27.24 19.17 -4.69
N GLY A 206 -26.15 19.96 -4.82
CA GLY A 206 -25.79 21.04 -3.89
C GLY A 206 -24.59 20.75 -2.98
N GLU A 207 -24.08 19.51 -2.93
CA GLU A 207 -22.86 19.19 -2.20
C GLU A 207 -21.62 19.42 -3.11
N ASN A 208 -20.74 20.36 -2.74
CA ASN A 208 -19.51 20.65 -3.49
C ASN A 208 -18.48 19.51 -3.34
N PHE A 209 -18.53 18.52 -4.22
CA PHE A 209 -17.77 17.24 -4.13
C PHE A 209 -16.35 17.22 -4.71
N TYR A 210 -15.91 18.31 -5.36
CA TYR A 210 -14.80 18.23 -6.32
C TYR A 210 -13.39 18.51 -5.77
N SER A 211 -13.18 18.67 -4.46
CA SER A 211 -11.88 19.11 -3.94
C SER A 211 -11.01 18.03 -3.30
N GLY A 212 -11.53 16.86 -2.92
CA GLY A 212 -10.77 15.87 -2.14
C GLY A 212 -10.43 16.31 -0.71
N ILE A 213 -10.93 17.48 -0.27
CA ILE A 213 -10.73 18.08 1.06
C ILE A 213 -11.87 17.70 2.02
N GLN A 214 -12.89 17.01 1.51
CA GLN A 214 -14.07 16.63 2.29
C GLN A 214 -13.77 15.57 3.35
N THR A 215 -14.50 15.67 4.45
CA THR A 215 -14.40 14.74 5.58
C THR A 215 -15.57 13.76 5.67
N ASN A 216 -16.55 13.82 4.75
CA ASN A 216 -17.73 12.95 4.75
C ASN A 216 -17.38 11.47 4.67
N VAL A 217 -18.11 10.63 5.41
CA VAL A 217 -17.90 9.17 5.43
C VAL A 217 -18.30 8.55 4.10
N ASN A 218 -17.42 7.72 3.54
CA ASN A 218 -17.69 6.96 2.32
C ASN A 218 -18.41 5.63 2.67
N VAL A 219 -19.65 5.48 2.19
CA VAL A 219 -20.53 4.32 2.45
C VAL A 219 -21.35 3.96 1.20
N ASN A 220 -21.92 2.74 1.20
CA ASN A 220 -22.71 2.14 0.13
C ASN A 220 -21.91 1.98 -1.16
N HIS A 221 -20.72 1.38 -1.06
CA HIS A 221 -19.93 1.03 -2.24
C HIS A 221 -20.76 0.08 -3.13
N GLU A 222 -20.59 0.14 -4.45
CA GLU A 222 -21.36 -0.68 -5.39
C GLU A 222 -20.45 -1.20 -6.50
N LEU A 223 -20.63 -2.47 -6.90
CA LEU A 223 -19.93 -3.05 -8.04
C LEU A 223 -20.76 -2.86 -9.29
N TYR A 224 -20.13 -2.33 -10.34
CA TYR A 224 -20.73 -2.08 -11.65
C TYR A 224 -19.96 -2.78 -12.78
N TYR A 225 -20.65 -2.96 -13.90
CA TYR A 225 -20.05 -3.31 -15.18
C TYR A 225 -20.34 -2.22 -16.21
N HIS A 226 -19.27 -1.70 -16.81
CA HIS A 226 -19.33 -0.67 -17.84
C HIS A 226 -19.11 -1.27 -19.23
N PHE A 227 -20.02 -1.00 -20.17
CA PHE A 227 -19.82 -1.31 -21.58
C PHE A 227 -19.17 -0.14 -22.30
N LEU A 228 -18.18 -0.42 -23.14
CA LEU A 228 -17.53 0.61 -23.94
C LEU A 228 -18.50 1.31 -24.89
N GLY A 229 -18.33 2.62 -25.04
CA GLY A 229 -19.15 3.50 -25.87
C GLY A 229 -20.50 3.85 -25.25
N THR A 230 -20.69 3.63 -23.94
CA THR A 230 -21.98 3.89 -23.26
C THR A 230 -21.82 4.94 -22.16
N ASN A 231 -22.91 5.59 -21.76
CA ASN A 231 -22.84 6.52 -20.63
C ASN A 231 -22.76 5.76 -19.31
N GLN A 232 -22.07 6.33 -18.31
CA GLN A 232 -22.00 5.75 -16.96
C GLN A 232 -23.38 5.48 -16.33
N SER A 233 -24.42 6.23 -16.71
CA SER A 233 -25.80 6.00 -16.26
C SER A 233 -26.41 4.69 -16.73
N GLU A 234 -25.81 4.04 -17.74
CA GLU A 234 -26.27 2.81 -18.36
C GLU A 234 -25.52 1.56 -17.85
N ASP A 235 -24.58 1.76 -16.92
CA ASP A 235 -23.78 0.69 -16.33
C ASP A 235 -24.66 -0.29 -15.55
N ILE A 236 -24.31 -1.57 -15.62
CA ILE A 236 -25.04 -2.62 -14.92
C ILE A 236 -24.63 -2.61 -13.46
N LEU A 237 -25.58 -2.42 -12.56
CA LEU A 237 -25.36 -2.67 -11.14
C LEU A 237 -25.20 -4.18 -10.90
N CYS A 238 -23.97 -4.63 -10.66
CA CYS A 238 -23.66 -6.05 -10.45
C CYS A 238 -23.92 -6.49 -9.01
N TRP A 239 -23.57 -5.64 -8.03
CA TRP A 239 -23.76 -5.95 -6.61
C TRP A 239 -23.88 -4.68 -5.76
N ARG A 240 -24.72 -4.76 -4.72
CA ARG A 240 -24.83 -3.78 -3.63
C ARG A 240 -25.33 -4.46 -2.36
N ASP A 241 -25.05 -3.87 -1.21
CA ASP A 241 -25.51 -4.36 0.10
C ASP A 241 -25.94 -3.19 1.00
N PRO A 242 -27.16 -2.63 0.80
CA PRO A 242 -27.61 -1.46 1.55
C PRO A 242 -27.81 -1.73 3.06
N GLU A 243 -27.95 -3.00 3.46
CA GLU A 243 -28.06 -3.38 4.87
C GLU A 243 -26.71 -3.28 5.59
N ASN A 244 -25.60 -3.33 4.83
CA ASN A 244 -24.24 -3.23 5.35
C ASN A 244 -23.48 -2.12 4.62
N PRO A 245 -23.78 -0.84 4.92
CA PRO A 245 -23.28 0.32 4.16
C PRO A 245 -21.76 0.50 4.21
N LYS A 246 -21.04 -0.20 5.09
CA LYS A 246 -19.58 -0.13 5.22
C LYS A 246 -18.84 -1.20 4.41
N HIS A 247 -19.55 -2.17 3.83
CA HIS A 247 -18.93 -3.18 2.98
C HIS A 247 -18.31 -2.52 1.74
N MET A 248 -17.08 -2.95 1.44
CA MET A 248 -16.37 -2.58 0.22
C MET A 248 -16.34 -3.78 -0.73
N PHE A 249 -16.18 -3.51 -2.02
CA PHE A 249 -16.42 -4.49 -3.08
C PHE A 249 -15.32 -4.38 -4.14
N SER A 250 -14.68 -5.49 -4.47
CA SER A 250 -13.80 -5.62 -5.65
C SER A 250 -14.22 -6.82 -6.49
N GLY A 251 -14.19 -6.65 -7.81
CA GLY A 251 -14.55 -7.69 -8.78
C GLY A 251 -13.35 -8.05 -9.65
N LYS A 252 -12.99 -9.33 -9.69
CA LYS A 252 -11.90 -9.85 -10.54
C LYS A 252 -12.37 -10.97 -11.43
N VAL A 253 -12.14 -10.83 -12.73
CA VAL A 253 -12.38 -11.89 -13.72
C VAL A 253 -11.26 -12.92 -13.63
N THR A 254 -11.64 -14.19 -13.70
CA THR A 254 -10.73 -15.34 -13.72
C THR A 254 -9.92 -15.43 -15.00
N ASP A 255 -8.76 -16.08 -14.96
CA ASP A 255 -7.84 -16.23 -16.10
C ASP A 255 -8.46 -16.98 -17.30
N ASP A 256 -9.53 -17.76 -17.10
CA ASP A 256 -10.27 -18.41 -18.19
C ASP A 256 -11.43 -17.54 -18.75
N GLY A 257 -11.68 -16.38 -18.14
CA GLY A 257 -12.71 -15.43 -18.51
C GLY A 257 -14.14 -15.86 -18.15
N LYS A 258 -14.34 -16.99 -17.45
CA LYS A 258 -15.68 -17.56 -17.21
C LYS A 258 -16.33 -17.02 -15.94
N TYR A 259 -15.56 -16.81 -14.89
CA TYR A 259 -16.07 -16.41 -13.58
C TYR A 259 -15.69 -14.97 -13.23
N LEU A 260 -16.62 -14.26 -12.62
CA LEU A 260 -16.36 -13.05 -11.85
C LEU A 260 -16.30 -13.42 -10.37
N VAL A 261 -15.16 -13.17 -9.73
CA VAL A 261 -14.96 -13.30 -8.29
C VAL A 261 -15.23 -11.96 -7.63
N LEU A 262 -16.21 -11.91 -6.73
CA LEU A 262 -16.53 -10.76 -5.90
C LEU A 262 -15.91 -10.95 -4.52
N TYR A 263 -15.02 -10.04 -4.17
CA TYR A 263 -14.49 -9.86 -2.82
C TYR A 263 -15.33 -8.83 -2.09
N ILE A 264 -15.74 -9.17 -0.87
CA ILE A 264 -16.42 -8.24 0.02
C ILE A 264 -15.55 -8.10 1.27
N ASP A 265 -15.12 -6.88 1.55
CA ASP A 265 -14.28 -6.55 2.69
C ASP A 265 -15.06 -5.74 3.72
N GLU A 266 -14.77 -5.97 5.00
CA GLU A 266 -15.22 -5.14 6.11
C GLU A 266 -13.99 -4.61 6.84
N GLY A 267 -13.69 -3.33 6.64
CA GLY A 267 -12.50 -2.71 7.20
C GLY A 267 -11.21 -3.04 6.45
N CYS A 268 -10.10 -3.13 7.19
CA CYS A 268 -8.75 -3.35 6.66
C CYS A 268 -8.10 -4.65 7.18
N GLY A 269 -8.84 -5.48 7.91
CA GLY A 269 -8.33 -6.77 8.38
C GLY A 269 -8.16 -7.75 7.20
N PRO A 270 -7.24 -8.73 7.30
CA PRO A 270 -7.08 -9.75 6.27
C PRO A 270 -8.18 -10.80 6.36
N VAL A 271 -9.42 -10.39 6.12
CA VAL A 271 -10.62 -11.21 6.06
C VAL A 271 -11.55 -10.72 4.96
N ASN A 272 -12.20 -11.63 4.25
CA ASN A 272 -13.16 -11.26 3.21
C ASN A 272 -14.23 -12.33 3.01
N LYS A 273 -15.41 -11.91 2.53
CA LYS A 273 -16.33 -12.84 1.87
C LYS A 273 -15.90 -13.03 0.43
N LEU A 274 -16.30 -14.16 -0.16
CA LEU A 274 -15.95 -14.51 -1.53
C LEU A 274 -17.13 -15.13 -2.25
N TYR A 275 -17.66 -14.42 -3.23
CA TYR A 275 -18.78 -14.88 -4.06
C TYR A 275 -18.34 -15.04 -5.51
N LEU A 276 -19.02 -15.93 -6.24
CA LEU A 276 -18.68 -16.30 -7.61
C LEU A 276 -19.90 -16.17 -8.52
N CYS A 277 -19.72 -15.53 -9.67
CA CYS A 277 -20.72 -15.48 -10.73
C CYS A 277 -20.15 -16.14 -11.99
N ASP A 278 -20.78 -17.21 -12.46
CA ASP A 278 -20.45 -17.85 -13.73
C ASP A 278 -21.08 -17.06 -14.88
N MET A 279 -20.27 -16.22 -15.53
CA MET A 279 -20.71 -15.35 -16.61
C MET A 279 -21.12 -16.13 -17.87
N SER A 280 -20.61 -17.35 -18.05
CA SER A 280 -20.93 -18.19 -19.21
C SER A 280 -22.35 -18.75 -19.17
N THR A 281 -22.96 -18.81 -17.98
CA THR A 281 -24.32 -19.32 -17.76
C THR A 281 -25.39 -18.22 -17.82
N LEU A 282 -25.00 -16.95 -17.93
CA LEU A 282 -25.92 -15.82 -17.92
C LEU A 282 -26.77 -15.79 -19.22
N PRO A 283 -28.12 -15.82 -19.13
CA PRO A 283 -28.97 -15.73 -20.31
C PRO A 283 -28.77 -14.39 -21.03
N GLY A 284 -28.30 -14.43 -22.28
CA GLY A 284 -27.96 -13.23 -23.06
C GLY A 284 -26.65 -12.54 -22.64
N GLY A 285 -25.82 -13.21 -21.82
CA GLY A 285 -24.60 -12.64 -21.26
C GLY A 285 -24.86 -11.41 -20.39
N LEU A 286 -23.82 -10.58 -20.19
CA LEU A 286 -23.95 -9.31 -19.47
C LEU A 286 -24.93 -8.35 -20.17
N GLN A 287 -25.03 -8.40 -21.50
CA GLN A 287 -25.97 -7.56 -22.26
C GLN A 287 -27.43 -7.83 -21.85
N GLY A 288 -27.80 -9.10 -21.66
CA GLY A 288 -29.13 -9.47 -21.19
C GLY A 288 -29.44 -9.02 -19.74
N PHE A 289 -28.44 -8.65 -18.95
CA PHE A 289 -28.61 -8.07 -17.62
C PHE A 289 -28.74 -6.54 -17.64
N ARG A 290 -28.16 -5.87 -18.65
CA ARG A 290 -28.37 -4.43 -18.89
C ARG A 290 -29.85 -4.09 -19.06
N GLU A 291 -30.59 -4.91 -19.80
CA GLU A 291 -32.01 -4.72 -20.05
C GLU A 291 -32.88 -4.98 -18.81
N ARG A 292 -32.46 -5.91 -17.94
CA ARG A 292 -33.18 -6.29 -16.72
C ARG A 292 -32.93 -5.36 -15.54
N ASN A 293 -31.80 -4.66 -15.55
CA ASN A 293 -31.36 -3.74 -14.50
C ASN A 293 -31.45 -4.33 -13.08
N GLY A 294 -30.65 -5.37 -12.81
CA GLY A 294 -30.60 -6.05 -11.51
C GLY A 294 -29.24 -6.72 -11.25
N PRO A 295 -28.97 -7.10 -9.99
CA PRO A 295 -27.69 -7.67 -9.58
C PRO A 295 -27.41 -9.00 -10.28
N LEU A 296 -26.12 -9.32 -10.44
CA LEU A 296 -25.70 -10.59 -10.99
C LEU A 296 -25.99 -11.74 -10.00
N PRO A 297 -26.28 -12.96 -10.49
CA PRO A 297 -26.63 -14.10 -9.66
C PRO A 297 -25.36 -14.73 -9.04
N PHE A 298 -24.84 -14.11 -7.99
CA PHE A 298 -23.68 -14.63 -7.27
C PHE A 298 -24.00 -15.86 -6.41
N VAL A 299 -23.16 -16.88 -6.52
CA VAL A 299 -23.09 -18.01 -5.59
C VAL A 299 -22.16 -17.64 -4.44
N LYS A 300 -22.66 -17.75 -3.22
CA LYS A 300 -21.90 -17.41 -2.01
C LYS A 300 -21.03 -18.57 -1.56
N LEU A 301 -19.77 -18.61 -1.99
CA LEU A 301 -18.83 -19.66 -1.59
C LEU A 301 -18.40 -19.49 -0.13
N ILE A 302 -18.05 -18.25 0.26
CA ILE A 302 -17.74 -17.86 1.64
C ILE A 302 -18.60 -16.65 2.01
N ASP A 303 -19.52 -16.79 2.97
CA ASP A 303 -20.43 -15.72 3.44
C ASP A 303 -20.15 -15.29 4.90
N LYS A 304 -18.88 -15.23 5.29
CA LYS A 304 -18.42 -14.80 6.61
C LYS A 304 -17.04 -14.18 6.54
N PHE A 305 -16.73 -13.28 7.47
CA PHE A 305 -15.41 -12.67 7.63
C PHE A 305 -14.56 -13.47 8.62
N ASP A 306 -14.20 -14.71 8.26
CA ASP A 306 -13.44 -15.59 9.17
C ASP A 306 -11.97 -15.79 8.80
N ALA A 307 -11.61 -15.50 7.56
CA ALA A 307 -10.27 -15.59 7.02
C ALA A 307 -10.21 -14.80 5.70
N GLN A 308 -8.99 -14.57 5.20
CA GLN A 308 -8.76 -14.07 3.86
C GLN A 308 -8.83 -15.23 2.86
N TYR A 309 -9.41 -14.99 1.69
CA TYR A 309 -9.44 -15.92 0.58
C TYR A 309 -9.15 -15.14 -0.69
N ILE A 310 -8.01 -15.40 -1.31
CA ILE A 310 -7.55 -14.73 -2.54
C ILE A 310 -7.51 -15.77 -3.66
N ASN A 311 -8.24 -15.54 -4.76
CA ASN A 311 -8.18 -16.44 -5.91
C ASN A 311 -6.80 -16.36 -6.58
N VAL A 312 -6.15 -17.53 -6.69
CA VAL A 312 -4.84 -17.70 -7.35
C VAL A 312 -5.00 -18.25 -8.76
N ALA A 313 -5.90 -19.22 -8.96
CA ALA A 313 -6.23 -19.78 -10.27
C ALA A 313 -7.49 -20.66 -10.21
N ASN A 314 -8.03 -21.00 -11.37
CA ASN A 314 -9.06 -22.02 -11.50
C ASN A 314 -8.83 -22.93 -12.72
N ASP A 315 -9.31 -24.16 -12.61
CA ASP A 315 -9.41 -25.18 -13.66
C ASP A 315 -10.87 -25.62 -13.75
N ASP A 316 -11.65 -24.99 -14.64
CA ASP A 316 -13.11 -25.13 -14.69
C ASP A 316 -13.75 -24.85 -13.31
N SER A 317 -14.31 -25.87 -12.66
CA SER A 317 -14.96 -25.75 -11.34
C SER A 317 -13.99 -25.88 -10.16
N TRP A 318 -12.72 -26.20 -10.40
CA TRP A 318 -11.72 -26.28 -9.34
C TRP A 318 -11.02 -24.94 -9.15
N PHE A 319 -11.10 -24.37 -7.95
CA PHE A 319 -10.44 -23.12 -7.60
C PHE A 319 -9.29 -23.37 -6.63
N THR A 320 -8.20 -22.63 -6.82
CA THR A 320 -7.06 -22.57 -5.90
C THR A 320 -7.06 -21.21 -5.22
N PHE A 321 -7.06 -21.20 -3.89
CA PHE A 321 -7.07 -19.99 -3.08
C PHE A 321 -5.83 -19.93 -2.19
N MET A 322 -5.30 -18.72 -2.00
CA MET A 322 -4.43 -18.41 -0.88
C MET A 322 -5.29 -17.97 0.29
N THR A 323 -5.06 -18.52 1.48
CA THR A 323 -5.88 -18.25 2.67
C THR A 323 -5.09 -18.31 3.97
N ASN A 324 -5.49 -17.51 4.96
CA ASN A 324 -5.02 -17.60 6.34
C ASN A 324 -5.95 -18.42 7.25
N LYS A 325 -6.93 -19.14 6.67
CA LYS A 325 -7.88 -19.95 7.41
C LYS A 325 -7.16 -21.08 8.16
N ASP A 326 -7.19 -20.99 9.49
CA ASP A 326 -6.49 -21.91 10.40
C ASP A 326 -4.98 -22.02 10.07
N ALA A 327 -4.39 -20.95 9.51
CA ALA A 327 -3.02 -20.87 9.02
C ALA A 327 -2.52 -19.41 9.04
N PRO A 328 -2.08 -18.86 10.19
CA PRO A 328 -1.69 -17.44 10.29
C PRO A 328 -0.57 -17.00 9.33
N LYS A 329 0.27 -17.91 8.85
CA LYS A 329 1.32 -17.65 7.83
C LYS A 329 0.90 -17.97 6.41
N TYR A 330 -0.40 -18.16 6.18
CA TYR A 330 -1.05 -18.48 4.92
C TYR A 330 -0.68 -19.84 4.33
N LYS A 331 -1.59 -20.36 3.52
CA LYS A 331 -1.47 -21.62 2.78
C LYS A 331 -2.19 -21.54 1.44
N LEU A 332 -1.92 -22.50 0.55
CA LEU A 332 -2.73 -22.69 -0.68
C LEU A 332 -3.66 -23.89 -0.50
N VAL A 333 -4.93 -23.67 -0.85
CA VAL A 333 -6.00 -24.67 -0.77
C VAL A 333 -6.74 -24.78 -2.10
N ARG A 334 -7.30 -25.94 -2.38
CA ARG A 334 -8.12 -26.20 -3.57
C ARG A 334 -9.52 -26.65 -3.18
N VAL A 335 -10.53 -26.21 -3.93
CA VAL A 335 -11.94 -26.57 -3.75
C VAL A 335 -12.63 -26.75 -5.09
N ASP A 336 -13.48 -27.77 -5.22
CA ASP A 336 -14.38 -27.91 -6.37
C ASP A 336 -15.71 -27.23 -6.04
N LEU A 337 -16.19 -26.34 -6.89
CA LEU A 337 -17.49 -25.69 -6.74
C LEU A 337 -18.66 -26.68 -6.74
N LYS A 338 -18.46 -27.91 -7.25
CA LYS A 338 -19.45 -29.00 -7.16
C LYS A 338 -19.54 -29.60 -5.76
N GLU A 339 -18.47 -29.53 -4.97
CA GLU A 339 -18.39 -30.02 -3.60
C GLU A 339 -17.76 -28.95 -2.66
N PRO A 340 -18.40 -27.78 -2.49
CA PRO A 340 -17.79 -26.60 -1.87
C PRO A 340 -17.47 -26.76 -0.38
N GLY A 341 -17.89 -27.88 0.24
CA GLY A 341 -17.55 -28.23 1.62
C GLY A 341 -16.23 -29.00 1.79
N LYS A 342 -15.55 -29.40 0.70
CA LYS A 342 -14.29 -30.15 0.75
C LYS A 342 -13.13 -29.31 0.24
N TRP A 343 -12.29 -28.86 1.16
CA TRP A 343 -11.09 -28.06 0.88
C TRP A 343 -9.85 -28.91 1.11
N ILE A 344 -8.92 -28.85 0.17
CA ILE A 344 -7.69 -29.68 0.16
C ILE A 344 -6.49 -28.75 0.20
N ASP A 345 -5.61 -28.93 1.18
CA ASP A 345 -4.33 -28.21 1.22
C ASP A 345 -3.44 -28.67 0.07
N VAL A 346 -3.02 -27.73 -0.78
CA VAL A 346 -2.05 -27.94 -1.88
C VAL A 346 -0.65 -27.59 -1.39
N ILE A 347 -0.51 -26.43 -0.76
CA ILE A 347 0.70 -26.01 -0.06
C ILE A 347 0.28 -25.72 1.37
N PRO A 348 0.66 -26.56 2.35
CA PRO A 348 0.33 -26.32 3.75
C PRO A 348 1.04 -25.07 4.27
N GLU A 349 0.59 -24.58 5.42
CA GLU A 349 1.26 -23.48 6.12
C GLU A 349 2.73 -23.84 6.41
N ASN A 350 3.63 -22.89 6.18
CA ASN A 350 5.04 -23.03 6.55
C ASN A 350 5.20 -22.73 8.05
N GLU A 351 6.02 -23.52 8.75
CA GLU A 351 6.24 -23.35 10.19
C GLU A 351 6.76 -21.96 10.58
N LYS A 352 7.54 -21.31 9.70
CA LYS A 352 8.26 -20.06 9.99
C LYS A 352 7.92 -18.91 9.05
N ASP A 353 7.85 -19.19 7.75
CA ASP A 353 7.82 -18.14 6.73
C ASP A 353 6.39 -17.82 6.31
N VAL A 354 6.11 -16.54 6.05
CA VAL A 354 4.78 -16.09 5.61
C VAL A 354 4.67 -16.23 4.10
N LEU A 355 3.63 -16.89 3.59
CA LEU A 355 3.32 -16.91 2.16
C LEU A 355 2.64 -15.58 1.76
N GLU A 356 3.41 -14.66 1.17
CA GLU A 356 2.94 -13.32 0.78
C GLU A 356 2.17 -13.31 -0.54
N SER A 357 2.56 -14.16 -1.49
CA SER A 357 1.86 -14.25 -2.77
C SER A 357 2.10 -15.57 -3.50
N ALA A 358 1.15 -15.90 -4.37
CA ALA A 358 1.22 -17.02 -5.30
C ALA A 358 0.71 -16.57 -6.68
N CYS A 359 1.47 -16.85 -7.73
CA CYS A 359 1.13 -16.50 -9.12
C CYS A 359 1.29 -17.73 -10.01
N VAL A 360 0.24 -18.09 -10.75
CA VAL A 360 0.28 -19.23 -11.68
C VAL A 360 0.91 -18.80 -13.00
N VAL A 361 1.81 -19.63 -13.50
CA VAL A 361 2.64 -19.38 -14.68
C VAL A 361 2.90 -20.67 -15.43
N ASN A 362 3.32 -20.57 -16.70
CA ASN A 362 3.76 -21.70 -17.51
C ASN A 362 2.79 -22.92 -17.47
N GLY A 363 1.48 -22.64 -17.52
CA GLY A 363 0.38 -23.60 -17.52
C GLY A 363 0.05 -24.18 -16.14
N ASN A 364 0.98 -24.92 -15.53
CA ASN A 364 0.75 -25.69 -14.30
C ASN A 364 1.81 -25.44 -13.21
N GLN A 365 2.54 -24.33 -13.28
CA GLN A 365 3.52 -23.96 -12.26
C GLN A 365 2.99 -22.78 -11.44
N ILE A 366 3.44 -22.67 -10.20
CA ILE A 366 3.18 -21.53 -9.32
C ILE A 366 4.52 -20.93 -8.91
N ILE A 367 4.66 -19.61 -9.00
CA ILE A 367 5.69 -18.89 -8.27
C ILE A 367 5.11 -18.45 -6.93
N THR A 368 5.69 -18.95 -5.85
CA THR A 368 5.34 -18.55 -4.48
C THR A 368 6.41 -17.64 -3.92
N SER A 369 5.99 -16.57 -3.26
CA SER A 369 6.85 -15.64 -2.56
C SER A 369 6.65 -15.77 -1.05
N TYR A 370 7.70 -16.18 -0.36
CA TYR A 370 7.71 -16.25 1.10
C TYR A 370 8.48 -15.08 1.70
N LEU A 371 8.04 -14.61 2.87
CA LEU A 371 8.78 -13.70 3.71
C LEU A 371 9.39 -14.48 4.88
N SER A 372 10.72 -14.59 4.89
CA SER A 372 11.51 -15.31 5.90
C SER A 372 12.44 -14.33 6.60
N ASP A 373 12.18 -14.05 7.88
CA ASP A 373 12.87 -13.00 8.66
C ASP A 373 12.99 -11.69 7.88
N VAL A 374 11.86 -11.24 7.32
CA VAL A 374 11.72 -10.00 6.54
C VAL A 374 12.55 -9.99 5.24
N LYS A 375 12.84 -11.17 4.67
CA LYS A 375 13.54 -11.34 3.39
C LYS A 375 12.74 -12.23 2.47
N TYR A 376 12.68 -11.83 1.21
CA TYR A 376 11.94 -12.61 0.21
C TYR A 376 12.67 -13.90 -0.15
N VAL A 377 11.91 -14.99 -0.27
CA VAL A 377 12.35 -16.29 -0.81
C VAL A 377 11.37 -16.70 -1.91
N ILE A 378 11.86 -16.85 -3.14
CA ILE A 378 11.03 -17.18 -4.29
C ILE A 378 11.22 -18.65 -4.68
N GLN A 379 10.11 -19.35 -4.85
CA GLN A 379 10.08 -20.76 -5.21
C GLN A 379 9.17 -20.98 -6.42
N VAL A 380 9.55 -21.90 -7.29
CA VAL A 380 8.68 -22.45 -8.33
C VAL A 380 8.17 -23.79 -7.85
N ARG A 381 6.86 -23.98 -7.88
CA ARG A 381 6.16 -25.17 -7.41
C ARG A 381 5.20 -25.69 -8.49
N ASP A 382 4.82 -26.94 -8.37
CA ASP A 382 3.75 -27.53 -9.18
C ASP A 382 2.37 -27.11 -8.64
N LEU A 383 1.45 -26.73 -9.51
CA LEU A 383 0.12 -26.22 -9.14
C LEU A 383 -0.79 -27.30 -8.55
N GLU A 384 -0.68 -28.53 -9.05
CA GLU A 384 -1.60 -29.60 -8.65
C GLU A 384 -1.18 -30.24 -7.34
N THR A 385 0.12 -30.51 -7.18
CA THR A 385 0.68 -31.22 -6.03
C THR A 385 1.29 -30.30 -4.97
N GLY A 386 1.55 -29.03 -5.28
CA GLY A 386 2.26 -28.09 -4.41
C GLY A 386 3.76 -28.38 -4.25
N SER A 387 4.27 -29.42 -4.92
CA SER A 387 5.65 -29.88 -4.81
C SER A 387 6.64 -28.81 -5.27
N MET A 388 7.72 -28.62 -4.53
CA MET A 388 8.77 -27.68 -4.90
C MET A 388 9.57 -28.20 -6.09
N LEU A 389 9.67 -27.38 -7.14
CA LEU A 389 10.42 -27.67 -8.36
C LEU A 389 11.79 -26.98 -8.33
N HIS A 390 11.81 -25.68 -8.05
CA HIS A 390 13.04 -24.86 -8.07
C HIS A 390 13.01 -23.76 -7.00
N ASN A 391 14.19 -23.36 -6.53
CA ASN A 391 14.38 -22.10 -5.82
C ASN A 391 14.95 -21.08 -6.81
N LEU A 392 14.39 -19.87 -6.80
CA LEU A 392 14.88 -18.77 -7.63
C LEU A 392 15.82 -17.90 -6.78
N PRO A 393 17.12 -17.80 -7.13
CA PRO A 393 18.09 -17.09 -6.30
C PRO A 393 17.84 -15.58 -6.35
N ILE A 394 17.60 -15.00 -5.19
CA ILE A 394 17.51 -13.55 -4.99
C ILE A 394 18.34 -13.14 -3.77
N ASP A 395 18.92 -11.95 -3.83
CA ASP A 395 19.64 -11.37 -2.71
C ASP A 395 18.67 -10.93 -1.59
N ILE A 396 19.22 -10.48 -0.46
CA ILE A 396 18.46 -9.87 0.62
C ILE A 396 17.78 -8.59 0.10
N GLY A 397 16.46 -8.61 0.02
CA GLY A 397 15.68 -7.50 -0.48
C GLY A 397 14.19 -7.81 -0.58
N THR A 398 13.51 -6.99 -1.35
CA THR A 398 12.07 -7.07 -1.62
C THR A 398 11.83 -7.42 -3.07
N VAL A 399 10.97 -8.42 -3.31
CA VAL A 399 10.37 -8.63 -4.62
C VAL A 399 9.11 -7.78 -4.71
N TYR A 400 9.18 -6.68 -5.46
CA TYR A 400 8.09 -5.70 -5.52
C TYR A 400 7.10 -5.97 -6.66
N GLY A 401 7.33 -7.00 -7.47
CA GLY A 401 6.39 -7.41 -8.51
C GLY A 401 6.84 -8.65 -9.25
N ILE A 402 5.89 -9.57 -9.48
CA ILE A 402 6.03 -10.72 -10.35
C ILE A 402 5.02 -10.55 -11.47
N SER A 403 5.50 -10.45 -12.69
CA SER A 403 4.69 -10.18 -13.86
C SER A 403 4.72 -11.37 -14.80
N ALA A 404 3.60 -12.10 -14.82
CA ALA A 404 3.31 -13.19 -15.73
C ALA A 404 1.80 -13.47 -15.71
N ARG A 405 1.33 -14.13 -16.76
CA ARG A 405 0.01 -14.77 -16.80
C ARG A 405 0.21 -16.28 -16.82
N ARG A 406 -0.88 -17.02 -16.58
CA ARG A 406 -0.84 -18.48 -16.57
C ARG A 406 -0.21 -19.08 -17.83
N GLU A 407 -0.48 -18.53 -19.00
CA GLU A 407 0.08 -19.01 -20.28
C GLU A 407 1.52 -18.56 -20.56
N ASP A 408 2.05 -17.60 -19.79
CA ASP A 408 3.38 -17.05 -20.03
C ASP A 408 4.45 -17.92 -19.37
N SER A 409 5.43 -18.35 -20.17
CA SER A 409 6.62 -19.09 -19.71
C SER A 409 7.80 -18.16 -19.39
N ILE A 410 7.75 -16.92 -19.85
CA ILE A 410 8.71 -15.86 -19.53
C ILE A 410 8.11 -15.01 -18.43
N VAL A 411 8.80 -14.92 -17.31
CA VAL A 411 8.38 -14.16 -16.13
C VAL A 411 9.35 -13.03 -15.86
N PHE A 412 8.81 -11.87 -15.45
CA PHE A 412 9.62 -10.76 -14.97
C PHE A 412 9.46 -10.61 -13.46
N ILE A 413 10.58 -10.43 -12.75
CA ILE A 413 10.63 -10.30 -11.30
C ILE A 413 11.36 -9.00 -10.96
N GLY A 414 10.66 -8.05 -10.36
CA GLY A 414 11.24 -6.81 -9.86
C GLY A 414 11.81 -7.00 -8.46
N PHE A 415 13.05 -6.57 -8.26
CA PHE A 415 13.78 -6.68 -7.00
C PHE A 415 14.37 -5.33 -6.59
N THR A 416 14.31 -4.99 -5.31
CA THR A 416 14.97 -3.82 -4.72
C THR A 416 15.55 -4.18 -3.34
N SER A 417 16.48 -3.39 -2.84
CA SER A 417 17.03 -3.52 -1.49
C SER A 417 17.57 -2.16 -1.03
N PHE A 418 18.00 -2.04 0.22
CA PHE A 418 18.51 -0.77 0.75
C PHE A 418 19.65 -0.16 -0.07
N LEU A 419 20.49 -1.01 -0.69
CA LEU A 419 21.65 -0.59 -1.49
C LEU A 419 21.55 -0.99 -2.98
N THR A 420 20.38 -1.47 -3.42
CA THR A 420 20.12 -1.87 -4.80
C THR A 420 18.87 -1.10 -5.29
N PRO A 421 19.03 -0.03 -6.10
CA PRO A 421 17.93 0.80 -6.57
C PRO A 421 16.79 0.00 -7.19
N GLY A 422 17.13 -0.90 -8.10
CA GLY A 422 16.22 -1.90 -8.62
C GLY A 422 16.87 -2.79 -9.67
N ILE A 423 16.46 -4.05 -9.71
CA ILE A 423 16.82 -5.01 -10.74
C ILE A 423 15.52 -5.64 -11.24
N ILE A 424 15.36 -5.70 -12.54
CA ILE A 424 14.31 -6.49 -13.18
C ILE A 424 14.98 -7.73 -13.72
N TYR A 425 14.63 -8.88 -13.15
CA TYR A 425 15.03 -10.18 -13.65
C TYR A 425 14.04 -10.67 -14.69
N GLN A 426 14.53 -11.43 -15.66
CA GLN A 426 13.75 -12.24 -16.58
C GLN A 426 14.09 -13.70 -16.33
N CYS A 427 13.08 -14.54 -16.21
CA CYS A 427 13.23 -15.98 -15.99
C CYS A 427 12.41 -16.75 -17.02
N ASN A 428 13.03 -17.72 -17.70
CA ASN A 428 12.34 -18.62 -18.63
C ASN A 428 12.04 -19.96 -17.95
N LEU A 429 10.77 -20.15 -17.57
CA LEU A 429 10.27 -21.35 -16.89
C LEU A 429 9.94 -22.50 -17.85
N GLY A 430 9.96 -22.27 -19.17
CA GLY A 430 9.76 -23.33 -20.17
C GLY A 430 10.94 -24.31 -20.26
N THR A 431 12.01 -24.09 -19.50
CA THR A 431 13.21 -24.94 -19.47
C THR A 431 13.24 -25.79 -18.20
N LYS A 432 13.87 -26.97 -18.27
CA LYS A 432 14.01 -27.87 -17.11
C LYS A 432 14.78 -27.24 -15.94
N PHE A 433 15.66 -26.28 -16.22
CA PHE A 433 16.46 -25.56 -15.24
C PHE A 433 16.29 -24.06 -15.51
N PRO A 434 15.34 -23.41 -14.84
CA PRO A 434 15.07 -22.00 -15.08
C PRO A 434 16.29 -21.15 -14.69
N GLU A 435 16.73 -20.30 -15.62
CA GLU A 435 17.84 -19.38 -15.42
C GLU A 435 17.29 -17.96 -15.26
N MET A 436 17.64 -17.30 -14.15
CA MET A 436 17.35 -15.88 -13.94
C MET A 436 18.42 -15.03 -14.58
N LYS A 437 18.02 -14.12 -15.47
CA LYS A 437 18.89 -13.16 -16.13
C LYS A 437 18.49 -11.75 -15.75
N ILE A 438 19.47 -10.85 -15.61
CA ILE A 438 19.18 -9.44 -15.45
C ILE A 438 18.64 -8.92 -16.78
N PHE A 439 17.37 -8.51 -16.78
CA PHE A 439 16.75 -7.83 -17.92
C PHE A 439 17.08 -6.34 -17.90
N ARG A 440 17.00 -5.71 -16.72
CA ARG A 440 17.43 -4.32 -16.50
C ARG A 440 18.01 -4.19 -15.09
N GLU A 441 19.10 -3.44 -14.96
CA GLU A 441 19.65 -3.01 -13.67
C GLU A 441 19.58 -1.48 -13.61
N ILE A 442 19.00 -0.95 -12.53
CA ILE A 442 18.89 0.48 -12.28
C ILE A 442 20.15 0.92 -11.53
N SER A 443 20.96 1.73 -12.19
CA SER A 443 22.17 2.32 -11.61
C SER A 443 21.96 3.79 -11.24
N VAL A 444 22.41 4.18 -10.05
CA VAL A 444 22.42 5.59 -9.62
C VAL A 444 23.83 6.14 -9.79
N LEU A 445 23.98 7.20 -10.60
CA LEU A 445 25.28 7.80 -10.86
C LEU A 445 25.89 8.37 -9.57
N GLY A 446 27.17 8.07 -9.32
CA GLY A 446 27.87 8.52 -8.12
C GLY A 446 27.45 7.79 -6.84
N PHE A 447 26.70 6.69 -6.94
CA PHE A 447 26.38 5.81 -5.81
C PHE A 447 27.23 4.54 -5.84
N ASP A 448 28.26 4.47 -4.99
CA ASP A 448 28.95 3.22 -4.70
C ASP A 448 28.31 2.49 -3.50
N ARG A 449 27.66 1.36 -3.77
CA ARG A 449 27.08 0.48 -2.73
C ARG A 449 28.14 -0.12 -1.80
N SER A 450 29.40 -0.21 -2.22
CA SER A 450 30.48 -0.81 -1.44
C SER A 450 30.86 0.00 -0.20
N GLU A 451 30.49 1.29 -0.16
CA GLU A 451 30.71 2.21 0.97
C GLU A 451 29.80 1.91 2.18
N PHE A 452 28.72 1.15 1.97
CA PHE A 452 27.65 0.95 2.96
C PHE A 452 27.55 -0.49 3.43
N LYS A 453 27.03 -0.68 4.63
CA LYS A 453 26.66 -1.98 5.20
C LYS A 453 25.21 -1.98 5.62
N VAL A 454 24.59 -3.14 5.49
CA VAL A 454 23.25 -3.45 6.01
C VAL A 454 23.42 -4.55 7.04
N ASN A 455 22.97 -4.30 8.26
CA ASN A 455 22.93 -5.31 9.32
C ASN A 455 21.48 -5.56 9.71
N GLN A 456 21.10 -6.82 9.87
CA GLN A 456 19.87 -7.19 10.54
C GLN A 456 20.19 -7.60 11.97
N VAL A 457 19.49 -7.01 12.93
CA VAL A 457 19.59 -7.35 14.35
C VAL A 457 18.22 -7.78 14.87
N PHE A 458 18.20 -8.47 16.00
CA PHE A 458 16.98 -8.88 16.68
C PHE A 458 16.99 -8.28 18.09
N VAL A 459 16.11 -7.30 18.29
CA VAL A 459 16.02 -6.52 19.53
C VAL A 459 14.95 -7.13 20.42
N PRO A 460 15.22 -7.39 21.72
CA PRO A 460 14.16 -7.83 22.63
C PRO A 460 13.16 -6.70 22.87
N SER A 461 11.87 -6.99 22.72
CA SER A 461 10.76 -6.18 23.21
C SER A 461 10.64 -6.27 24.73
N ASN A 462 9.73 -5.49 25.31
CA ASN A 462 9.38 -5.50 26.73
C ASN A 462 8.95 -6.89 27.24
N ASP A 463 8.29 -7.69 26.40
CA ASP A 463 7.84 -9.04 26.73
C ASP A 463 8.88 -10.14 26.43
N GLY A 464 10.07 -9.76 25.92
CA GLY A 464 11.15 -10.65 25.51
C GLY A 464 11.06 -11.17 24.08
N THR A 465 10.00 -10.85 23.34
CA THR A 465 9.86 -11.18 21.91
C THR A 465 10.95 -10.49 21.10
N LYS A 466 11.53 -11.16 20.10
CA LYS A 466 12.62 -10.62 19.29
C LYS A 466 12.08 -9.91 18.05
N ILE A 467 12.25 -8.59 18.02
CA ILE A 467 11.84 -7.72 16.92
C ILE A 467 13.00 -7.60 15.91
N PRO A 468 12.79 -7.91 14.62
CA PRO A 468 13.80 -7.63 13.60
C PRO A 468 13.96 -6.13 13.39
N MET A 469 15.19 -5.69 13.22
CA MET A 469 15.50 -4.33 12.81
C MET A 469 16.66 -4.34 11.81
N PHE A 470 16.48 -3.63 10.70
CA PHE A 470 17.57 -3.36 9.77
C PHE A 470 18.24 -2.05 10.15
N ILE A 471 19.58 -2.04 10.13
CA ILE A 471 20.41 -0.86 10.37
C ILE A 471 21.32 -0.69 9.16
N VAL A 472 21.24 0.49 8.54
CA VAL A 472 22.03 0.83 7.35
C VAL A 472 22.86 2.08 7.64
N GLY A 473 24.14 2.03 7.27
CA GLY A 473 25.06 3.15 7.41
C GLY A 473 26.35 2.91 6.64
N ARG A 474 27.24 3.89 6.65
CA ARG A 474 28.56 3.72 6.04
C ARG A 474 29.39 2.70 6.82
N LYS A 475 30.30 2.01 6.13
CA LYS A 475 31.16 0.98 6.74
C LYS A 475 32.15 1.54 7.76
N ASP A 476 32.62 2.76 7.52
CA ASP A 476 33.69 3.44 8.27
C ASP A 476 33.23 4.16 9.55
N LEU A 477 31.94 4.08 9.90
CA LEU A 477 31.41 4.65 11.13
C LEU A 477 31.72 3.75 12.34
N ASN A 478 32.13 4.40 13.44
CA ASN A 478 32.34 3.76 14.73
C ASN A 478 31.04 3.76 15.55
N LEU A 479 30.92 2.84 16.50
CA LEU A 479 29.77 2.79 17.40
C LEU A 479 30.12 3.50 18.73
N ASP A 480 30.20 4.82 18.69
CA ASP A 480 30.55 5.68 19.83
C ASP A 480 29.43 6.64 20.27
N GLY A 481 28.23 6.47 19.71
CA GLY A 481 27.03 7.28 19.97
C GLY A 481 27.03 8.65 19.29
N SER A 482 28.09 9.02 18.57
CA SER A 482 28.24 10.37 18.01
C SER A 482 27.40 10.64 16.75
N HIS A 483 26.85 9.60 16.13
CA HIS A 483 26.20 9.68 14.82
C HIS A 483 24.70 10.02 14.92
N PRO A 484 24.15 10.84 14.00
CA PRO A 484 22.71 10.97 13.82
C PRO A 484 22.08 9.64 13.43
N CYS A 485 20.85 9.41 13.87
CA CYS A 485 20.10 8.21 13.50
C CYS A 485 18.67 8.55 13.12
N LEU A 486 18.17 7.95 12.04
CA LEU A 486 16.78 8.00 11.61
C LEU A 486 16.15 6.62 11.82
N LEU A 487 15.23 6.49 12.77
CA LEU A 487 14.48 5.26 13.02
C LEU A 487 13.07 5.38 12.44
N TYR A 488 12.73 4.46 11.54
CA TYR A 488 11.42 4.40 10.89
C TYR A 488 10.62 3.18 11.31
N GLY A 489 9.30 3.36 11.48
CA GLY A 489 8.36 2.29 11.82
C GLY A 489 6.94 2.54 11.30
N TYR A 490 6.12 1.48 11.31
CA TYR A 490 4.71 1.52 10.93
C TYR A 490 3.84 0.77 11.96
N GLY A 491 3.88 -0.56 12.00
CA GLY A 491 3.29 -1.38 13.06
C GLY A 491 1.76 -1.40 13.09
N GLY A 492 1.12 -1.92 12.04
CA GLY A 492 -0.33 -2.05 11.96
C GLY A 492 -0.79 -2.54 10.59
N PHE A 493 -2.07 -2.92 10.51
CA PHE A 493 -2.78 -3.28 9.28
C PHE A 493 -2.16 -4.45 8.50
N ASN A 494 -1.43 -5.33 9.19
CA ASN A 494 -0.72 -6.46 8.58
C ASN A 494 0.30 -6.02 7.49
N VAL A 495 0.79 -4.77 7.55
CA VAL A 495 1.74 -4.23 6.57
C VAL A 495 3.17 -4.60 6.94
N SER A 496 3.85 -5.33 6.07
CA SER A 496 5.26 -5.72 6.23
C SER A 496 6.23 -4.63 5.73
N LEU A 497 7.13 -4.14 6.60
CA LEU A 497 8.16 -3.16 6.22
C LEU A 497 9.43 -3.84 5.67
N THR A 498 9.50 -4.01 4.35
CA THR A 498 10.57 -4.81 3.73
C THR A 498 11.69 -3.93 3.13
N PRO A 499 12.90 -4.48 2.91
CA PRO A 499 14.05 -3.70 2.43
C PRO A 499 13.82 -3.01 1.08
N SER A 500 13.93 -1.68 1.05
CA SER A 500 13.71 -0.89 -0.17
C SER A 500 14.73 0.23 -0.32
N PHE A 501 15.05 0.58 -1.57
CA PHE A 501 15.95 1.67 -1.88
C PHE A 501 15.28 3.03 -1.65
N SER A 502 15.99 3.94 -1.00
CA SER A 502 15.54 5.33 -0.82
C SER A 502 16.70 6.30 -1.04
N VAL A 503 16.56 7.14 -2.07
CA VAL A 503 17.56 8.17 -2.40
C VAL A 503 17.81 9.10 -1.21
N SER A 504 16.75 9.56 -0.53
CA SER A 504 16.89 10.47 0.61
C SER A 504 17.66 9.81 1.75
N ARG A 505 17.36 8.55 2.08
CA ARG A 505 18.08 7.80 3.14
C ARG A 505 19.55 7.58 2.80
N ILE A 506 19.87 7.32 1.54
CA ILE A 506 21.27 7.24 1.07
C ILE A 506 21.99 8.58 1.19
N VAL A 507 21.33 9.69 0.84
CA VAL A 507 21.91 11.04 1.01
C VAL A 507 22.20 11.31 2.49
N LEU A 508 21.27 10.99 3.39
CA LEU A 508 21.46 11.13 4.85
C LEU A 508 22.66 10.31 5.32
N ALA A 509 22.72 9.02 4.96
CA ALA A 509 23.81 8.15 5.38
C ALA A 509 25.17 8.59 4.82
N ARG A 510 25.23 8.99 3.56
CA ARG A 510 26.47 9.41 2.90
C ARG A 510 27.00 10.75 3.42
N HIS A 511 26.13 11.75 3.46
CA HIS A 511 26.53 13.16 3.62
C HIS A 511 26.39 13.67 5.05
N LEU A 512 25.53 13.06 5.87
CA LEU A 512 25.39 13.41 7.28
C LEU A 512 26.01 12.34 8.21
N GLY A 513 26.55 11.25 7.65
CA GLY A 513 27.09 10.15 8.43
C GLY A 513 26.04 9.50 9.34
N ALA A 514 24.77 9.52 8.90
CA ALA A 514 23.65 9.01 9.67
C ALA A 514 23.48 7.49 9.51
N PHE A 515 23.02 6.84 10.57
CA PHE A 515 22.38 5.54 10.43
C PHE A 515 20.90 5.75 10.07
N PHE A 516 20.35 4.92 9.19
CA PHE A 516 18.91 4.79 9.06
C PHE A 516 18.49 3.36 9.37
N CYS A 517 17.40 3.24 10.13
CA CYS A 517 16.96 2.00 10.72
C CYS A 517 15.48 1.77 10.43
N ILE A 518 15.11 0.53 10.13
CA ILE A 518 13.71 0.11 9.93
C ILE A 518 13.40 -0.93 10.99
N ALA A 519 12.47 -0.62 11.89
CA ALA A 519 12.02 -1.55 12.93
C ALA A 519 10.75 -2.29 12.47
N ASN A 520 10.84 -3.61 12.39
CA ASN A 520 9.75 -4.50 11.99
C ASN A 520 8.93 -4.91 13.22
N ILE A 521 8.30 -3.92 13.84
CA ILE A 521 7.52 -4.05 15.08
C ILE A 521 6.22 -4.85 14.88
N HIS A 522 5.61 -5.30 15.98
CA HIS A 522 4.28 -5.92 15.98
C HIS A 522 3.22 -5.04 15.29
N GLY A 523 2.09 -5.66 14.90
CA GLY A 523 1.05 -5.02 14.11
C GLY A 523 1.28 -5.12 12.60
N GLY A 524 2.53 -5.31 12.15
CA GLY A 524 2.85 -5.64 10.77
C GLY A 524 2.55 -7.10 10.41
N GLY A 525 2.88 -7.48 9.17
CA GLY A 525 2.64 -8.83 8.64
C GLY A 525 3.88 -9.73 8.59
N GLU A 526 5.01 -9.28 9.13
CA GLU A 526 6.32 -9.91 8.90
C GLU A 526 6.41 -11.38 9.33
N TYR A 527 5.62 -11.77 10.33
CA TYR A 527 5.53 -13.14 10.84
C TYR A 527 4.09 -13.69 10.82
N GLY A 528 3.23 -13.09 9.99
CA GLY A 528 1.85 -13.52 9.76
C GLY A 528 0.85 -12.92 10.75
N GLU A 529 -0.37 -13.44 10.71
CA GLU A 529 -1.53 -12.85 11.39
C GLU A 529 -1.39 -12.78 12.92
N GLU A 530 -0.59 -13.65 13.53
CA GLU A 530 -0.31 -13.57 14.97
C GLU A 530 0.54 -12.35 15.33
N TRP A 531 1.50 -11.97 14.47
CA TRP A 531 2.32 -10.77 14.63
C TRP A 531 1.49 -9.49 14.49
N HIS A 532 0.56 -9.48 13.54
CA HIS A 532 -0.41 -8.41 13.36
C HIS A 532 -1.31 -8.27 14.59
N LYS A 533 -1.97 -9.35 15.02
CA LYS A 533 -2.86 -9.34 16.19
C LYS A 533 -2.16 -8.97 17.50
N ALA A 534 -0.87 -9.25 17.62
CA ALA A 534 -0.08 -8.89 18.79
C ALA A 534 0.17 -7.37 18.93
N GLY A 535 -0.08 -6.59 17.87
CA GLY A 535 0.03 -5.13 17.85
C GLY A 535 -1.25 -4.42 17.37
N ALA A 536 -2.42 -5.01 17.57
CA ALA A 536 -3.71 -4.45 17.16
C ALA A 536 -4.71 -4.40 18.34
N LEU A 537 -5.75 -3.58 18.19
CA LEU A 537 -6.83 -3.35 19.15
C LEU A 537 -6.28 -3.05 20.55
N SER A 538 -6.74 -3.79 21.57
CA SER A 538 -6.28 -3.64 22.96
C SER A 538 -4.78 -3.89 23.16
N LYS A 539 -4.08 -4.47 22.18
CA LYS A 539 -2.62 -4.70 22.20
C LYS A 539 -1.84 -3.66 21.41
N LYS A 540 -2.45 -2.56 20.95
CA LYS A 540 -1.76 -1.55 20.13
C LYS A 540 -0.53 -0.94 20.83
N GLN A 541 -0.53 -0.88 22.16
CA GLN A 541 0.61 -0.42 22.96
C GLN A 541 1.90 -1.23 22.69
N THR A 542 1.80 -2.51 22.32
CA THR A 542 2.96 -3.35 21.96
C THR A 542 3.76 -2.73 20.83
N CYS A 543 3.11 -2.11 19.83
CA CYS A 543 3.81 -1.45 18.72
C CYS A 543 4.70 -0.30 19.21
N PHE A 544 4.21 0.47 20.18
CA PHE A 544 4.93 1.62 20.73
C PHE A 544 6.10 1.13 21.59
N ASP A 545 5.87 0.12 22.42
CA ASP A 545 6.87 -0.53 23.26
C ASP A 545 8.01 -1.14 22.45
N ASP A 546 7.69 -1.83 21.35
CA ASP A 546 8.66 -2.38 20.41
C ASP A 546 9.56 -1.29 19.82
N PHE A 547 8.94 -0.19 19.40
CA PHE A 547 9.63 0.91 18.75
C PHE A 547 10.53 1.68 19.73
N ILE A 548 10.07 1.85 20.96
CA ILE A 548 10.88 2.37 22.08
C ILE A 548 12.05 1.43 22.37
N SER A 549 11.84 0.11 22.40
CA SER A 549 12.90 -0.88 22.61
C SER A 549 13.96 -0.81 21.50
N ALA A 550 13.53 -0.63 20.24
CA ALA A 550 14.43 -0.40 19.12
C ALA A 550 15.27 0.87 19.28
N ALA A 551 14.66 1.97 19.74
CA ALA A 551 15.37 3.22 20.04
C ALA A 551 16.41 3.04 21.17
N GLU A 552 16.03 2.39 22.27
CA GLU A 552 16.92 2.11 23.40
C GLU A 552 18.09 1.20 23.01
N TYR A 553 17.85 0.21 22.14
CA TYR A 553 18.91 -0.63 21.57
C TYR A 553 19.92 0.20 20.76
N LEU A 554 19.45 1.11 19.90
CA LEU A 554 20.33 1.95 19.08
C LEU A 554 21.21 2.85 19.94
N ILE A 555 20.66 3.40 21.02
CA ILE A 555 21.38 4.24 21.99
C ILE A 555 22.40 3.40 22.79
N SER A 556 21.95 2.31 23.41
CA SER A 556 22.79 1.47 24.26
C SER A 556 23.90 0.74 23.51
N SER A 557 23.68 0.42 22.23
CA SER A 557 24.67 -0.21 21.34
C SER A 557 25.64 0.79 20.71
N GLY A 558 25.54 2.08 21.04
CA GLY A 558 26.46 3.13 20.57
C GLY A 558 26.25 3.56 19.11
N TYR A 559 25.11 3.28 18.49
CA TYR A 559 24.81 3.82 17.16
C TYR A 559 24.54 5.33 17.22
N THR A 560 23.90 5.80 18.28
CA THR A 560 23.47 7.18 18.45
C THR A 560 23.32 7.55 19.93
N MET A 561 22.79 8.74 20.20
CA MET A 561 22.39 9.22 21.53
C MET A 561 21.04 9.93 21.42
N PRO A 562 20.29 10.10 22.53
CA PRO A 562 18.92 10.61 22.48
C PRO A 562 18.75 11.91 21.67
N GLU A 563 19.62 12.91 21.90
CA GLU A 563 19.59 14.21 21.22
C GLU A 563 19.81 14.13 19.69
N LYS A 564 20.30 12.98 19.19
CA LYS A 564 20.63 12.73 17.78
C LYS A 564 19.74 11.66 17.12
N LEU A 565 18.79 11.10 17.87
CA LEU A 565 17.83 10.14 17.36
C LEU A 565 16.60 10.88 16.83
N CYS A 566 16.34 10.70 15.54
CA CYS A 566 15.14 11.14 14.85
C CYS A 566 14.22 9.93 14.63
N ILE A 567 12.94 10.05 14.97
CA ILE A 567 11.92 9.04 14.62
C ILE A 567 11.02 9.53 13.49
N GLU A 568 10.66 8.63 12.59
CA GLU A 568 9.85 8.92 11.40
C GLU A 568 8.76 7.86 11.20
N GLY A 569 7.57 8.29 10.82
CA GLY A 569 6.48 7.39 10.48
C GLY A 569 5.34 8.11 9.76
N GLY A 570 4.63 7.39 8.89
CA GLY A 570 3.52 7.94 8.10
C GLY A 570 2.20 7.23 8.33
N SER A 571 1.07 7.96 8.30
CA SER A 571 -0.27 7.40 8.54
C SER A 571 -0.35 6.72 9.92
N ASN A 572 -0.53 5.40 10.03
CA ASN A 572 -0.39 4.65 11.28
C ASN A 572 0.99 4.84 11.93
N GLY A 573 2.06 4.94 11.14
CA GLY A 573 3.39 5.31 11.64
C GLY A 573 3.45 6.73 12.20
N GLY A 574 2.57 7.63 11.76
CA GLY A 574 2.45 8.97 12.34
C GLY A 574 1.83 8.93 13.74
N LEU A 575 0.83 8.06 13.95
CA LEU A 575 0.31 7.74 15.29
C LEU A 575 1.42 7.16 16.17
N LEU A 576 2.18 6.19 15.67
CA LEU A 576 3.34 5.61 16.37
C LEU A 576 4.30 6.69 16.86
N VAL A 577 4.71 7.61 15.98
CA VAL A 577 5.58 8.73 16.35
C VAL A 577 4.95 9.61 17.43
N GLY A 578 3.68 10.00 17.26
CA GLY A 578 2.94 10.81 18.22
C GLY A 578 2.83 10.17 19.61
N ALA A 579 2.53 8.88 19.65
CA ALA A 579 2.47 8.11 20.89
C ALA A 579 3.84 8.01 21.57
N CYS A 580 4.90 7.71 20.81
CA CYS A 580 6.25 7.57 21.37
C CYS A 580 6.79 8.88 21.95
N ILE A 581 6.58 10.02 21.29
CA ILE A 581 7.02 11.32 21.86
C ILE A 581 6.20 11.73 23.10
N ASN A 582 4.95 11.27 23.22
CA ASN A 582 4.15 11.51 24.43
C ASN A 582 4.63 10.63 25.59
N GLN A 583 4.99 9.37 25.31
CA GLN A 583 5.34 8.39 26.33
C GLN A 583 6.81 8.47 26.79
N ARG A 584 7.75 8.68 25.85
CA ARG A 584 9.21 8.67 26.08
C ARG A 584 9.93 9.83 25.36
N PRO A 585 9.55 11.09 25.58
CA PRO A 585 10.13 12.25 24.87
C PRO A 585 11.65 12.37 25.06
N GLU A 586 12.19 11.88 26.17
CA GLU A 586 13.62 11.98 26.50
C GLU A 586 14.53 11.10 25.62
N LEU A 587 13.96 10.19 24.83
CA LEU A 587 14.71 9.33 23.91
C LEU A 587 14.99 9.98 22.55
N PHE A 588 14.31 11.08 22.21
CA PHE A 588 14.27 11.59 20.83
C PHE A 588 14.67 13.06 20.74
N GLY A 589 15.58 13.38 19.82
CA GLY A 589 15.96 14.75 19.47
C GLY A 589 15.12 15.33 18.33
N CYS A 590 14.44 14.49 17.55
CA CYS A 590 13.58 14.90 16.44
C CYS A 590 12.46 13.87 16.20
N ALA A 591 11.30 14.34 15.74
CA ALA A 591 10.16 13.50 15.41
C ALA A 591 9.46 14.00 14.13
N LEU A 592 9.25 13.12 13.17
CA LEU A 592 8.63 13.38 11.87
C LEU A 592 7.39 12.50 11.70
N ALA A 593 6.24 13.03 12.10
CA ALA A 593 4.95 12.36 11.94
C ALA A 593 4.25 12.82 10.66
N HIS A 594 4.29 11.99 9.62
CA HIS A 594 3.66 12.28 8.33
C HIS A 594 2.19 11.85 8.35
N VAL A 595 1.25 12.77 8.08
CA VAL A 595 -0.20 12.46 7.89
C VAL A 595 -0.77 11.50 8.95
N GLY A 596 -0.38 11.67 10.22
CA GLY A 596 -0.69 10.73 11.29
C GLY A 596 -2.16 10.76 11.72
N VAL A 597 -2.67 9.62 12.17
CA VAL A 597 -3.99 9.51 12.80
C VAL A 597 -3.86 9.95 14.26
N MET A 598 -4.12 11.22 14.55
CA MET A 598 -3.82 11.83 15.86
C MET A 598 -5.01 11.88 16.82
N ASP A 599 -6.24 11.83 16.31
CA ASP A 599 -7.44 11.74 17.13
C ASP A 599 -8.01 10.32 17.06
N MET A 600 -7.60 9.51 18.03
CA MET A 600 -8.00 8.10 18.14
C MET A 600 -9.45 7.92 18.59
N LEU A 601 -10.14 8.98 19.02
CA LEU A 601 -11.54 8.94 19.45
C LEU A 601 -12.51 9.30 18.32
N ARG A 602 -12.02 9.93 17.24
CA ARG A 602 -12.87 10.46 16.17
C ARG A 602 -12.47 10.04 14.77
N PHE A 603 -11.32 9.40 14.57
CA PHE A 603 -10.85 9.00 13.23
C PHE A 603 -11.93 8.28 12.40
N HIS A 604 -12.77 7.45 13.03
CA HIS A 604 -13.80 6.65 12.36
C HIS A 604 -14.95 7.47 11.78
N LYS A 605 -15.05 8.76 12.15
CA LYS A 605 -16.09 9.69 11.70
C LYS A 605 -15.75 10.37 10.37
N PHE A 606 -14.53 10.20 9.86
CA PHE A 606 -14.08 10.93 8.68
C PHE A 606 -13.71 10.00 7.52
N THR A 607 -14.17 10.32 6.31
CA THR A 607 -13.78 9.65 5.06
C THR A 607 -13.90 8.13 5.11
N ILE A 608 -12.79 7.40 5.09
CA ILE A 608 -12.71 5.94 5.19
C ILE A 608 -12.20 5.47 6.56
N GLY A 609 -12.04 6.37 7.53
CA GLY A 609 -11.49 6.02 8.85
C GLY A 609 -12.29 4.94 9.57
N HIS A 610 -13.58 4.77 9.25
CA HIS A 610 -14.39 3.67 9.77
C HIS A 610 -13.80 2.27 9.47
N ALA A 611 -13.06 2.12 8.36
CA ALA A 611 -12.43 0.88 7.97
C ALA A 611 -11.27 0.50 8.90
N TRP A 612 -10.64 1.49 9.55
CA TRP A 612 -9.48 1.27 10.42
C TRP A 612 -9.85 0.75 11.82
N THR A 613 -11.15 0.70 12.13
CA THR A 613 -11.64 0.18 13.43
C THR A 613 -11.31 -1.30 13.67
N CYS A 614 -10.96 -2.04 12.62
CA CYS A 614 -10.45 -3.41 12.74
C CYS A 614 -9.07 -3.50 13.42
N ASP A 615 -8.24 -2.46 13.31
CA ASP A 615 -6.89 -2.40 13.90
C ASP A 615 -6.88 -1.56 15.18
N PHE A 616 -7.72 -0.53 15.27
CA PHE A 616 -7.74 0.39 16.42
C PHE A 616 -8.87 0.13 17.42
N GLY A 617 -10.02 -0.40 16.99
CA GLY A 617 -11.28 -0.35 17.73
C GLY A 617 -12.09 0.89 17.40
N CYS A 618 -13.19 1.14 18.11
CA CYS A 618 -14.06 2.28 17.89
C CYS A 618 -14.52 2.88 19.23
N SER A 619 -14.28 4.17 19.45
CA SER A 619 -14.65 4.86 20.71
C SER A 619 -16.15 4.84 21.03
N ASP A 620 -17.01 4.55 20.04
CA ASP A 620 -18.44 4.33 20.26
C ASP A 620 -18.73 3.06 21.11
N LYS A 621 -17.74 2.17 21.28
CA LYS A 621 -17.78 1.00 22.17
C LYS A 621 -16.98 1.30 23.44
N GLU A 622 -17.57 1.02 24.61
CA GLU A 622 -16.93 1.30 25.91
C GLU A 622 -15.62 0.56 26.10
N GLU A 623 -15.57 -0.72 25.71
CA GLU A 623 -14.37 -1.53 25.80
C GLU A 623 -13.22 -0.92 24.99
N ASP A 624 -13.48 -0.58 23.72
CA ASP A 624 -12.48 -0.01 22.82
C ASP A 624 -12.03 1.38 23.25
N PHE A 625 -12.98 2.21 23.72
CA PHE A 625 -12.67 3.53 24.28
C PHE A 625 -11.60 3.46 25.38
N ASN A 626 -11.68 2.46 26.26
CA ASN A 626 -10.76 2.32 27.39
C ASN A 626 -9.30 2.07 27.00
N TRP A 627 -9.01 1.57 25.80
CA TRP A 627 -7.64 1.48 25.29
C TRP A 627 -7.29 2.65 24.36
N LEU A 628 -8.26 3.22 23.63
CA LEU A 628 -8.02 4.36 22.74
C LEU A 628 -7.69 5.68 23.48
N ILE A 629 -8.21 5.84 24.71
CA ILE A 629 -7.99 7.05 25.52
C ILE A 629 -6.65 7.06 26.27
N LYS A 630 -5.95 5.92 26.31
CA LYS A 630 -4.63 5.77 26.95
C LYS A 630 -3.53 6.19 26.00
#